data_AF-A0A0C3R221-F1
#
_entry.id   AF-A0A0C3R221-F1
#
_cell.length_a   1.000
_cell.length_b   1.000
_cell.length_c   1.000
_cell.angle_alpha   90.00
_cell.angle_beta   90.00
_cell.angle_gamma   90.00
#
_symmetry.space_group_name_H-M   'P 1'
#
loop_
_entity.id
_entity.type
_entity.pdbx_description
1 polymer ?
#
loop_
_entity_poly.entity_id
_entity_poly.type
_entity_poly.pdbx_seq_one_letter_code
_entity_poly.pdbx_strand_id
1 'polypeptide(L)'
;MRKIAANYIFLPGYPLVRNGYVVIDGQNVVDVVNTGGFIREIPGLEFYGGMIVAGFLMSDKRDWCPGDDLLSCIVDMYDKRCDWRTGLALVQGADWEHFRWSEKASVLRLV
;
A
#
# COMPACT_ATOMS: atom_id res chain seq x y z
N MET A 1 18.51 -4.15 2.10
CA MET A 1 17.32 -3.79 2.89
C MET A 1 17.00 -2.30 2.79
N ARG A 2 15.78 -1.95 2.38
CA ARG A 2 15.24 -0.57 2.33
C ARG A 2 14.06 -0.43 3.27
N LYS A 3 13.77 0.79 3.72
CA LYS A 3 12.61 1.11 4.57
C LYS A 3 11.74 2.13 3.85
N ILE A 4 10.47 1.81 3.66
CA ILE A 4 9.55 2.67 2.89
C ILE A 4 8.31 2.95 3.73
N ALA A 5 8.10 4.21 4.07
CA ALA A 5 6.94 4.72 4.78
C ALA A 5 5.87 5.25 3.82
N ALA A 6 4.63 5.22 4.29
CA ALA A 6 3.51 5.88 3.63
C ALA A 6 2.43 6.31 4.63
N ASN A 7 1.48 7.12 4.17
CA ASN A 7 0.31 7.48 4.98
C ASN A 7 -0.46 6.24 5.42
N TYR A 8 -0.57 5.25 4.53
CA TYR A 8 -1.25 4.00 4.77
C TYR A 8 -0.42 2.82 4.27
N ILE A 9 -0.48 1.69 4.96
CA ILE A 9 0.01 0.40 4.47
C ILE A 9 -1.13 -0.59 4.64
N PHE A 10 -1.49 -1.25 3.55
CA PHE A 10 -2.54 -2.24 3.54
C PHE A 10 -2.06 -3.49 2.81
N LEU A 11 -1.54 -4.44 3.58
CA LEU A 11 -0.94 -5.69 3.08
C LEU A 11 -1.59 -6.90 3.78
N PRO A 12 -1.73 -8.04 3.10
CA PRO A 12 -2.36 -9.22 3.69
C PRO A 12 -1.67 -9.68 4.98
N GLY A 13 -2.47 -10.04 5.98
CA GLY A 13 -1.98 -10.46 7.30
C GLY A 13 -1.63 -9.32 8.26
N TYR A 14 -1.74 -8.07 7.83
CA TYR A 14 -1.57 -6.88 8.67
C TYR A 14 -2.86 -6.06 8.73
N PRO A 15 -3.17 -5.41 9.85
CA PRO A 15 -4.23 -4.41 9.87
C PRO A 15 -3.85 -3.24 8.95
N LEU A 16 -4.82 -2.40 8.58
CA LEU A 16 -4.53 -1.12 7.94
C LEU A 16 -3.66 -0.27 8.88
N VAL A 17 -2.39 -0.07 8.50
CA VAL A 17 -1.43 0.69 9.30
C VAL A 17 -1.43 2.14 8.83
N ARG A 18 -1.52 3.08 9.78
CA ARG A 18 -1.39 4.52 9.50
C ARG A 18 0.01 5.01 9.86
N ASN A 19 0.62 5.78 8.96
CA ASN A 19 1.96 6.35 9.09
C ASN A 19 3.03 5.31 9.50
N GLY A 20 2.89 4.09 9.00
CA GLY A 20 3.86 3.00 9.22
C GLY A 20 4.94 2.97 8.16
N TYR A 21 5.78 1.94 8.22
CA TYR A 21 6.73 1.64 7.14
C TYR A 21 6.90 0.15 6.92
N VAL A 22 7.27 -0.23 5.70
CA VAL A 22 7.64 -1.59 5.32
C VAL A 22 9.16 -1.73 5.28
N VAL A 23 9.67 -2.89 5.68
CA VAL A 23 11.06 -3.29 5.48
C VAL A 23 11.09 -4.28 4.32
N ILE A 24 11.89 -3.97 3.30
CA ILE A 24 12.03 -4.81 2.12
C ILE A 24 13.47 -5.27 1.92
N ASP A 25 13.63 -6.48 1.37
CA ASP A 25 14.91 -6.98 0.87
C ASP A 25 14.78 -7.41 -0.59
N GLY A 26 15.50 -6.71 -1.47
CA GLY A 26 15.20 -6.72 -2.90
C GLY A 26 13.76 -6.28 -3.16
N GLN A 27 12.93 -7.20 -3.66
CA GLN A 27 11.51 -6.98 -3.92
C GLN A 27 10.60 -7.57 -2.84
N ASN A 28 11.15 -8.29 -1.86
CA ASN A 28 10.36 -9.04 -0.90
C ASN A 28 10.09 -8.21 0.35
N VAL A 29 8.84 -8.24 0.81
CA VAL A 29 8.45 -7.68 2.12
C VAL A 29 8.92 -8.60 3.23
N VAL A 30 9.84 -8.08 4.05
CA VAL A 30 10.37 -8.75 5.23
C VAL A 30 9.48 -8.48 6.43
N ASP A 31 9.07 -7.22 6.63
CA ASP A 31 8.28 -6.80 7.79
C ASP A 31 7.41 -5.56 7.50
N VAL A 32 6.36 -5.38 8.29
CA VAL A 32 5.50 -4.18 8.30
C VAL A 32 5.46 -3.63 9.71
N VAL A 33 6.00 -2.43 9.89
CA VAL A 33 6.10 -1.80 11.20
C VAL A 33 4.97 -0.79 11.40
N ASN A 34 4.12 -1.07 12.38
CA ASN A 34 3.09 -0.15 12.85
C ASN A 34 3.67 0.79 13.91
N THR A 35 3.71 2.09 13.59
CA THR A 35 4.25 3.15 14.45
C THR A 35 3.20 3.71 15.43
N GLY A 36 1.97 3.18 15.42
CA GLY A 36 0.85 3.75 16.17
C GLY A 36 0.42 5.12 15.63
N GLY A 37 0.76 5.45 14.37
CA GLY A 37 0.48 6.74 13.75
C GLY A 37 1.57 7.79 13.95
N PHE A 38 2.57 7.53 14.78
CA PHE A 38 3.64 8.47 15.13
C PHE A 38 4.96 8.08 14.47
N ILE A 39 5.18 8.57 13.25
CA ILE A 39 6.46 8.38 12.56
C ILE A 39 7.49 9.39 13.07
N ARG A 40 8.69 8.91 13.39
CA ARG A 40 9.85 9.74 13.71
C ARG A 40 10.84 9.66 12.56
N GLU A 41 11.79 10.59 12.53
CA GLU A 41 12.91 10.51 11.61
C GLU A 41 13.70 9.21 11.85
N ILE A 42 13.83 8.39 10.81
CA ILE A 42 14.59 7.14 10.82
C ILE A 42 15.59 7.22 9.66
N PRO A 43 16.89 6.99 9.88
CA PRO A 43 17.89 7.03 8.82
C PRO A 43 17.55 6.11 7.64
N GLY A 44 17.61 6.66 6.43
CA GLY A 44 17.34 5.93 5.19
C GLY A 44 15.88 5.54 4.96
N LEU A 45 14.94 6.16 5.69
CA LEU A 45 13.51 5.98 5.48
C LEU A 45 13.02 6.83 4.31
N GLU A 46 12.51 6.18 3.27
CA GLU A 46 11.82 6.82 2.15
C GLU A 46 10.36 7.05 2.54
N PHE A 47 9.72 8.16 2.13
CA PHE A 47 8.30 8.42 2.41
C PHE A 47 7.53 8.68 1.12
N TYR A 48 6.38 8.02 0.97
CA TYR A 48 5.48 8.18 -0.16
C TYR A 48 4.08 8.60 0.30
N GLY A 49 3.51 9.60 -0.38
CA GLY A 49 2.15 10.05 -0.15
C GLY A 49 1.13 9.08 -0.74
N GLY A 50 0.40 8.35 0.10
CA GLY A 50 -0.63 7.39 -0.33
C GLY A 50 -0.66 6.09 0.48
N MET A 51 -1.08 5.01 -0.19
CA MET A 51 -1.22 3.67 0.41
C MET A 51 -0.29 2.67 -0.28
N ILE A 52 0.60 2.04 0.50
CA ILE A 52 1.38 0.91 0.04
C ILE A 52 0.51 -0.35 0.06
N VAL A 53 0.51 -1.07 -1.06
CA VAL A 53 -0.24 -2.31 -1.30
C VAL A 53 0.66 -3.34 -2.00
N ALA A 54 0.19 -4.59 -2.14
CA ALA A 54 0.96 -5.64 -2.81
C ALA A 54 1.17 -5.32 -4.31
N GLY A 55 2.35 -5.63 -4.84
CA GLY A 55 2.73 -5.24 -6.22
C GLY A 55 1.83 -5.82 -7.32
N PHE A 56 1.22 -6.98 -7.09
CA PHE A 56 0.36 -7.63 -8.09
C PHE A 56 -0.92 -6.85 -8.40
N LEU A 57 -1.31 -5.87 -7.56
CA LEU A 57 -2.48 -5.02 -7.83
C LEU A 57 -2.32 -4.21 -9.12
N MET A 58 -1.10 -3.93 -9.57
CA MET A 58 -0.87 -3.31 -10.87
C MET A 58 -1.20 -4.22 -12.05
N SER A 59 -1.16 -5.54 -11.85
CA SER A 59 -1.39 -6.51 -12.91
C SER A 59 -2.87 -6.91 -13.00
N ASP A 60 -3.68 -6.50 -12.03
CA ASP A 60 -5.12 -6.72 -12.05
C ASP A 60 -5.76 -5.70 -13.00
N LYS A 61 -6.52 -6.19 -13.98
CA LYS A 61 -7.18 -5.35 -15.00
C LYS A 61 -8.50 -4.75 -14.48
N ARG A 62 -8.62 -4.50 -13.18
CA ARG A 62 -9.82 -3.88 -12.63
C ARG A 62 -9.98 -2.46 -13.18
N ASP A 63 -11.16 -2.19 -13.71
CA ASP A 63 -11.59 -0.85 -14.07
C ASP A 63 -12.01 -0.12 -12.80
N TRP A 64 -11.10 0.68 -12.23
CA TRP A 64 -11.39 1.50 -11.07
C TRP A 64 -12.30 2.66 -11.44
N CYS A 65 -13.45 2.77 -10.76
CA CYS A 65 -14.41 3.84 -10.96
C CYS A 65 -14.32 4.87 -9.83
N PRO A 66 -14.42 6.17 -10.11
CA PRO A 66 -14.55 7.18 -9.06
C PRO A 66 -15.70 6.84 -8.10
N GLY A 67 -15.41 6.83 -6.80
CA GLY A 67 -16.35 6.46 -5.75
C GLY A 67 -16.26 5.01 -5.27
N ASP A 68 -15.51 4.14 -5.95
CA ASP A 68 -15.28 2.77 -5.51
C ASP A 68 -14.66 2.73 -4.11
N ASP A 69 -15.13 1.81 -3.26
CA ASP A 69 -14.54 1.55 -1.95
C ASP A 69 -13.18 0.88 -2.12
N LEU A 70 -12.12 1.64 -1.85
CA LEU A 70 -10.75 1.22 -2.13
C LEU A 70 -10.37 -0.01 -1.31
N LEU A 71 -10.71 -0.03 -0.02
CA LEU A 71 -10.31 -1.10 0.89
C LEU A 71 -11.01 -2.41 0.53
N SER A 72 -12.32 -2.37 0.31
CA SER A 72 -13.12 -3.55 -0.07
C SER A 72 -12.63 -4.12 -1.39
N CYS A 73 -12.38 -3.25 -2.38
CA CYS A 73 -11.81 -3.67 -3.64
C CYS A 73 -10.44 -4.34 -3.44
N ILE A 74 -9.56 -3.78 -2.60
CA ILE A 74 -8.25 -4.37 -2.34
C ILE A 74 -8.35 -5.74 -1.65
N VAL A 75 -9.25 -5.88 -0.67
CA VAL A 75 -9.51 -7.17 0.00
C VAL A 75 -9.94 -8.23 -1.01
N ASP A 76 -10.88 -7.93 -1.91
CA ASP A 76 -11.31 -8.87 -2.95
C ASP A 76 -10.15 -9.36 -3.84
N MET A 77 -9.13 -8.51 -4.06
CA MET A 77 -7.95 -8.87 -4.85
C MET A 77 -6.98 -9.74 -4.04
N TYR A 78 -6.84 -9.46 -2.75
CA TYR A 78 -6.03 -10.26 -1.82
C TYR A 78 -6.59 -11.68 -1.65
N ASP A 79 -7.91 -11.84 -1.57
CA ASP A 79 -8.55 -13.15 -1.45
C ASP A 79 -8.33 -14.06 -2.68
N LYS A 80 -8.00 -13.47 -3.84
CA LYS A 80 -7.75 -14.21 -5.09
C LYS A 80 -6.28 -14.63 -5.28
N ARG A 81 -5.36 -14.20 -4.41
CA ARG A 81 -3.91 -14.41 -4.60
C ARG A 81 -3.19 -14.78 -3.30
N CYS A 82 -2.47 -15.90 -3.33
CA CYS A 82 -1.72 -16.39 -2.18
C CYS A 82 -0.31 -15.76 -2.02
N ASP A 83 0.32 -15.31 -3.11
CA ASP A 83 1.67 -14.71 -3.07
C ASP A 83 1.61 -13.20 -3.26
N TRP A 84 1.69 -12.48 -2.13
CA TRP A 84 1.65 -11.02 -2.08
C TRP A 84 2.98 -10.38 -1.68
N ARG A 85 3.91 -11.18 -1.11
CA ARG A 85 5.13 -10.66 -0.46
C ARG A 85 6.14 -10.11 -1.47
N THR A 86 5.99 -10.46 -2.74
CA THR A 86 6.87 -10.02 -3.82
C THR A 86 6.33 -8.77 -4.51
N GLY A 87 7.13 -7.70 -4.47
CA GLY A 87 6.82 -6.42 -5.10
C GLY A 87 5.82 -5.59 -4.29
N LEU A 88 5.91 -4.27 -4.46
CA LEU A 88 5.02 -3.32 -3.84
C LEU A 88 4.50 -2.34 -4.88
N ALA A 89 3.28 -1.86 -4.64
CA ALA A 89 2.68 -0.78 -5.40
C ALA A 89 2.21 0.33 -4.46
N LEU A 90 2.06 1.53 -5.02
CA LEU A 90 1.56 2.71 -4.34
C LEU A 90 0.24 3.11 -4.97
N VAL A 91 -0.83 3.10 -4.19
CA VAL A 91 -2.05 3.83 -4.54
C VAL A 91 -1.86 5.28 -4.10
N GLN A 92 -2.00 6.22 -5.04
CA GLN A 92 -1.91 7.66 -4.77
C GLN A 92 -3.16 8.38 -5.30
N GLY A 93 -3.42 9.60 -4.82
CA GLY A 93 -4.48 10.46 -5.36
C GLY A 93 -5.93 10.06 -5.03
N ALA A 94 -6.14 9.02 -4.21
CA ALA A 94 -7.47 8.64 -3.73
C ALA A 94 -8.06 9.68 -2.76
N ASP A 95 -9.36 9.60 -2.52
CA ASP A 95 -9.98 10.24 -1.36
C ASP A 95 -9.60 9.45 -0.10
N TRP A 96 -8.65 9.99 0.66
CA TRP A 96 -8.12 9.35 1.87
C TRP A 96 -8.97 9.58 3.12
N GLU A 97 -9.93 10.50 3.08
CA GLU A 97 -10.87 10.71 4.18
C GLU A 97 -11.89 9.58 4.22
N HIS A 98 -12.40 9.20 3.05
CA HIS A 98 -13.42 8.15 2.90
C HIS A 98 -12.89 6.84 2.31
N PHE A 99 -11.58 6.74 2.00
CA PHE A 99 -10.96 5.62 1.30
C PHE A 99 -11.67 5.26 -0.01
N ARG A 100 -11.95 6.26 -0.85
CA ARG A 100 -12.60 6.07 -2.15
C ARG A 100 -11.64 6.32 -3.31
N TRP A 101 -11.80 5.54 -4.37
CA TRP A 101 -11.13 5.83 -5.63
C TRP A 101 -11.59 7.20 -6.15
N SER A 102 -10.66 7.99 -6.68
CA SER A 102 -10.93 9.32 -7.24
C SER A 102 -10.51 9.37 -8.70
N GLU A 103 -10.95 10.37 -9.46
CA GLU A 103 -10.50 10.59 -10.84
C GLU A 103 -8.99 10.80 -10.96
N LYS A 104 -8.33 11.27 -9.88
CA LYS A 104 -6.88 11.49 -9.83
C LYS A 104 -6.12 10.27 -9.30
N ALA A 105 -6.84 9.23 -8.89
CA ALA A 105 -6.23 8.07 -8.28
C ALA A 105 -5.48 7.22 -9.31
N SER A 106 -4.37 6.64 -8.89
CA SER A 106 -3.54 5.75 -9.71
C SER A 106 -2.81 4.74 -8.85
N VAL A 107 -2.49 3.60 -9.45
CA VAL A 107 -1.61 2.59 -8.85
C VAL A 107 -0.27 2.62 -9.58
N LEU A 108 0.82 2.85 -8.85
CA LEU A 108 2.17 2.94 -9.39
C LEU A 108 3.06 1.83 -8.86
N ARG A 109 4.08 1.44 -9.63
CA ARG A 109 5.09 0.49 -9.19
C ARG A 109 6.01 1.15 -8.17
N LEU A 110 6.24 0.47 -7.05
CA LEU A 110 7.17 0.95 -6.03
C LEU A 110 8.48 0.14 -6.02
N VAL A 111 8.41 -1.18 -6.21
CA VAL A 111 9.56 -2.13 -6.18
C VAL A 111 9.41 -3.23 -7.25
#